data_AF-A0A365TYD9-F1
#
_entry.id   AF-A0A365TYD9-F1
#
_cell.length_a   1.000
_cell.length_b   1.000
_cell.length_c   1.000
_cell.angle_alpha   90.00
_cell.angle_beta   90.00
_cell.angle_gamma   90.00
#
_symmetry.space_group_name_H-M   'P 1'
#
loop_
_entity.id
_entity.type
_entity.pdbx_description
1 polymer ?
#
loop_
_entity_poly.entity_id
_entity_poly.type
_entity_poly.pdbx_seq_one_letter_code
_entity_poly.pdbx_strand_id
1 'polypeptide(L)'
;MTVAQILDGLEHSDTTGSDAERAARLCFLEWVLNVEGTATPRAAREALSDPSVRNASSAAARAFVEFLEQATCPIHTGAARAARRQRHVH
;
A
#
# COMPACT_ATOMS: atom_id res chain seq x y z
N MET A 1 -1.39 12.94 9.29
CA MET A 1 -0.99 13.47 7.97
C MET A 1 -1.97 12.98 6.92
N THR A 2 -2.35 13.82 5.95
CA THR A 2 -3.30 13.43 4.88
C THR A 2 -2.59 12.67 3.74
N VAL A 3 -3.36 11.93 2.95
CA VAL A 3 -2.86 11.18 1.77
C VAL A 3 -2.22 12.14 0.75
N ALA A 4 -2.85 13.28 0.48
CA ALA A 4 -2.31 14.29 -0.42
C ALA A 4 -0.95 14.83 0.04
N GLN A 5 -0.78 15.10 1.35
CA GLN A 5 0.50 15.58 1.91
C GLN A 5 1.61 14.52 1.82
N ILE A 6 1.26 13.24 2.02
CA ILE A 6 2.20 12.13 1.86
C ILE A 6 2.66 12.04 0.41
N LEU A 7 1.71 12.04 -0.53
CA LEU A 7 2.02 11.93 -1.95
C LEU A 7 2.87 13.10 -2.44
N ASP A 8 2.55 14.33 -2.04
CA ASP A 8 3.36 15.50 -2.37
C ASP A 8 4.81 15.35 -1.89
N GLY A 9 5.03 14.89 -0.65
CA GLY A 9 6.37 14.62 -0.13
C GLY A 9 7.11 13.50 -0.88
N LEU A 10 6.40 12.45 -1.29
CA LEU A 10 6.97 11.34 -2.04
C LEU A 10 7.27 11.70 -3.51
N GLU A 11 6.53 12.63 -4.12
CA GLU A 11 6.81 13.13 -5.47
C GLU A 11 8.13 13.90 -5.54
N HIS A 12 8.50 14.61 -4.47
CA HIS A 12 9.77 15.34 -4.38
C HIS A 12 10.96 14.45 -3.99
N SER A 13 10.76 13.14 -3.84
CA SER A 13 11.81 12.19 -3.48
C SER A 13 12.41 11.52 -4.71
N ASP A 14 13.73 11.69 -4.90
CA ASP A 14 14.50 11.02 -5.96
C ASP A 14 14.86 9.56 -5.63
N THR A 15 14.22 8.98 -4.62
CA THR A 15 14.46 7.58 -4.23
C THR A 15 13.94 6.61 -5.29
N THR A 16 14.71 5.55 -5.54
CA THR A 16 14.35 4.50 -6.50
C THR A 16 14.59 3.11 -5.92
N GLY A 17 13.99 2.08 -6.53
CA GLY A 17 14.14 0.69 -6.09
C GLY A 17 13.76 0.48 -4.62
N SER A 18 14.64 -0.18 -3.88
CA SER A 18 14.39 -0.54 -2.47
C SER A 18 14.28 0.67 -1.53
N ASP A 19 14.89 1.80 -1.87
CA ASP A 19 14.80 3.01 -1.05
C ASP A 19 13.45 3.72 -1.24
N ALA A 20 12.90 3.68 -2.45
CA ALA A 20 11.55 4.14 -2.73
C ALA A 20 10.50 3.31 -1.95
N GLU A 21 10.67 1.98 -1.93
CA GLU A 21 9.79 1.08 -1.18
C GLU A 21 9.86 1.36 0.34
N ARG A 22 11.06 1.61 0.87
CA ARG A 22 11.24 1.97 2.28
C ARG A 22 10.58 3.29 2.63
N ALA A 23 10.77 4.33 1.81
CA ALA A 23 10.14 5.63 2.00
C ALA A 23 8.61 5.51 1.97
N ALA A 24 8.08 4.83 0.95
CA ALA A 24 6.66 4.54 0.81
C ALA A 24 6.09 3.80 2.03
N ARG A 25 6.80 2.78 2.51
CA ARG A 25 6.38 1.98 3.67
C ARG A 25 6.35 2.80 4.96
N LEU A 26 7.33 3.68 5.18
CA LEU A 26 7.35 4.57 6.33
C LEU A 26 6.15 5.54 6.29
N CYS A 27 5.90 6.15 5.13
CA CYS A 27 4.73 7.03 4.95
C CYS A 27 3.40 6.28 5.09
N PHE A 28 3.32 5.02 4.64
CA PHE A 28 2.15 4.17 4.86
C PHE A 28 1.91 3.91 6.34
N LEU A 29 2.96 3.59 7.11
CA LEU A 29 2.83 3.40 8.56
C LEU A 29 2.44 4.70 9.26
N GLU A 30 2.99 5.84 8.83
CA GLU A 30 2.59 7.14 9.33
C GLU A 30 1.12 7.42 9.07
N TRP A 31 0.63 7.14 7.86
CA TRP A 31 -0.79 7.26 7.53
C TRP A 31 -1.67 6.36 8.42
N VAL A 32 -1.30 5.07 8.56
CA VAL A 32 -2.00 4.09 9.42
C VAL A 32 -2.09 4.57 10.87
N LEU A 33 -1.03 5.17 11.40
CA LEU A 33 -0.98 5.66 12.77
C LEU A 33 -1.73 6.98 12.98
N ASN A 34 -1.95 7.75 11.92
CA ASN A 34 -2.60 9.06 11.97
C ASN A 34 -4.05 9.05 11.47
N VAL A 35 -4.56 7.96 10.91
CA VAL A 35 -5.95 7.88 10.47
C VAL A 35 -6.88 7.97 11.68
N GLU A 36 -7.92 8.80 11.59
CA GLU A 36 -8.89 8.90 12.68
C GLU A 36 -9.64 7.58 12.84
N GLY A 37 -9.41 6.89 13.96
CA GLY A 37 -9.99 5.59 14.25
C GLY A 37 -9.09 4.42 13.84
N THR A 38 -9.69 3.31 13.43
CA THR A 38 -8.94 2.10 13.06
C THR A 38 -8.58 2.13 11.57
N ALA A 39 -7.32 1.83 11.25
CA ALA A 39 -6.85 1.59 9.89
C ALA A 39 -7.53 0.33 9.32
N THR A 40 -8.69 0.54 8.71
CA THR A 40 -9.53 -0.52 8.12
C THR A 40 -9.35 -0.55 6.59
N PRO A 41 -9.70 -1.67 5.93
CA PRO A 41 -9.76 -1.72 4.47
C PRO A 41 -10.65 -0.63 3.86
N ARG A 42 -11.68 -0.17 4.60
CA ARG A 42 -12.52 0.96 4.18
C ARG A 42 -11.76 2.28 4.17
N ALA A 43 -10.99 2.56 5.23
CA ALA A 43 -10.16 3.76 5.29
C ALA A 43 -9.12 3.79 4.15
N ALA A 44 -8.56 2.63 3.77
CA ALA A 44 -7.66 2.53 2.62
C ALA A 44 -8.38 2.83 1.28
N ARG A 45 -9.64 2.39 1.11
CA ARG A 45 -10.45 2.73 -0.08
C ARG A 45 -10.80 4.21 -0.14
N GLU A 46 -11.11 4.81 1.00
CA GLU A 46 -11.37 6.25 1.12
C GLU A 46 -10.09 7.04 0.76
N ALA A 47 -8.91 6.60 1.24
CA ALA A 47 -7.62 7.16 0.86
C ALA A 47 -7.33 7.04 -0.65
N LEU A 48 -7.61 5.89 -1.26
CA LEU A 48 -7.45 5.66 -2.71
C LEU A 48 -8.39 6.50 -3.58
N SER A 49 -9.45 7.06 -3.00
CA SER A 49 -10.40 7.92 -3.71
C SER A 49 -9.90 9.37 -3.83
N ASP A 50 -8.79 9.72 -3.17
CA ASP A 50 -8.18 11.04 -3.27
C ASP A 50 -7.64 11.28 -4.70
N PRO A 51 -7.94 12.42 -5.34
CA PRO A 51 -7.46 12.74 -6.70
C PRO A 51 -5.94 12.67 -6.84
N SER A 52 -5.19 12.95 -5.77
CA SER A 52 -3.73 12.97 -5.76
C SER A 52 -3.14 11.59 -6.06
N VAL A 53 -3.85 10.51 -5.73
CA VAL A 53 -3.44 9.12 -5.98
C VAL A 53 -3.26 8.86 -7.47
N ARG A 54 -4.07 9.49 -8.33
CA ARG A 54 -3.99 9.32 -9.80
C ARG A 54 -2.76 9.98 -10.41
N ASN A 55 -2.19 10.96 -9.71
CA ASN A 55 -1.03 11.73 -10.17
C ASN A 55 0.30 11.14 -9.68
N ALA A 56 0.28 10.01 -8.97
CA ALA A 56 1.47 9.37 -8.43
C ALA A 56 2.45 8.96 -9.56
N SER A 57 3.57 9.68 -9.66
CA SER A 57 4.52 9.59 -10.76
C SER A 57 5.88 9.08 -10.29
N SER A 58 6.33 9.48 -9.10
CA SER A 58 7.59 9.01 -8.53
C SER A 58 7.53 7.54 -8.13
N ALA A 59 8.69 6.89 -8.05
CA ALA A 59 8.76 5.48 -7.65
C ALA A 59 8.22 5.28 -6.23
N ALA A 60 8.49 6.22 -5.32
CA ALA A 60 8.05 6.15 -3.94
C ALA A 60 6.53 6.43 -3.80
N ALA A 61 6.00 7.39 -4.55
CA ALA A 61 4.57 7.67 -4.57
C ALA A 61 3.76 6.47 -5.09
N ARG A 62 4.23 5.85 -6.18
CA ARG A 62 3.60 4.63 -6.72
C ARG A 62 3.63 3.47 -5.73
N ALA A 63 4.78 3.22 -5.10
CA ALA A 63 4.89 2.17 -4.08
C ALA A 63 3.95 2.43 -2.87
N PHE A 64 3.74 3.70 -2.50
CA PHE A 64 2.77 4.03 -1.45
C PHE A 64 1.33 3.73 -1.87
N VAL A 65 0.95 4.05 -3.11
CA VAL A 65 -0.37 3.68 -3.66
C VAL A 65 -0.55 2.16 -3.66
N GLU A 66 0.48 1.39 -4.04
CA GLU A 66 0.44 -0.08 -3.97
C GLU A 66 0.19 -0.60 -2.54
N PHE A 67 0.79 0.01 -1.52
CA PHE A 67 0.51 -0.36 -0.13
C PHE A 67 -0.95 -0.08 0.27
N LEU A 68 -1.53 1.03 -0.18
CA LEU A 68 -2.95 1.33 0.04
C LEU A 68 -3.85 0.30 -0.65
N GLU A 69 -3.55 -0.08 -1.89
CA GLU A 69 -4.28 -1.12 -2.62
C GLU A 69 -4.20 -2.46 -1.90
N GLN A 70 -3.01 -2.87 -1.46
CA GLN A 70 -2.83 -4.10 -0.68
C GLN A 70 -3.60 -4.07 0.64
N ALA A 71 -3.69 -2.92 1.31
CA ALA A 71 -4.46 -2.75 2.53
C ALA A 71 -5.98 -2.92 2.32
N THR A 72 -6.47 -2.80 1.07
CA THR A 72 -7.88 -3.09 0.74
C THR A 72 -8.17 -4.57 0.59
N CYS A 73 -7.14 -5.40 0.38
CA CYS A 73 -7.27 -6.83 0.15
C CYS A 73 -7.47 -7.59 1.46
N PRO A 74 -8.38 -8.58 1.50
CA PRO A 74 -8.45 -9.48 2.65
C PRO A 74 -7.13 -10.23 2.79
N ILE A 75 -6.58 -10.33 3.99
CA ILE A 75 -5.42 -11.19 4.24
C ILE A 75 -5.87 -12.64 4.08
N HIS A 76 -5.52 -13.25 2.94
CA HIS A 76 -5.76 -14.67 2.73
C HIS A 76 -4.68 -15.41 3.51
N THR A 77 -4.93 -15.68 4.79
CA THR A 77 -4.07 -16.56 5.61
C THR A 77 -4.17 -17.99 5.08
N GLY A 78 -3.37 -18.28 4.05
CA GLY A 78 -2.89 -19.60 3.63
C GLY A 78 -3.69 -20.86 3.96
N ALA A 79 -4.85 -21.07 3.34
CA ALA A 79 -5.30 -22.42 2.96
C ALA A 79 -4.84 -22.79 1.53
N ALA A 80 -4.26 -21.85 0.79
CA ALA A 80 -3.96 -22.03 -0.65
C ALA A 80 -2.66 -22.80 -0.97
N ARG A 81 -1.78 -23.08 0.02
CA ARG A 81 -0.55 -23.87 -0.23
C ARG A 81 -0.75 -25.39 -0.15
N ALA A 82 -1.88 -25.88 0.37
CA ALA A 82 -2.12 -27.32 0.53
C ALA A 82 -2.58 -28.03 -0.76
N ALA A 83 -3.12 -27.31 -1.75
CA ALA A 83 -3.76 -27.91 -2.92
C ALA A 83 -2.77 -28.41 -4.01
N ARG A 84 -1.47 -28.05 -3.95
CA ARG A 84 -0.48 -28.48 -4.96
C ARG A 84 0.21 -29.82 -4.68
N ARG A 85 -0.05 -30.48 -3.54
CA ARG A 85 0.59 -31.76 -3.17
C ARG A 85 -0.27 -33.01 -3.34
N GLN A 86 -1.48 -32.92 -3.90
CA GLN A 86 -2.38 -34.08 -4.05
C GLN A 86 -2.55 -34.59 -5.50
N ARG A 87 -1.75 -34.12 -6.48
CA ARG A 87 -1.85 -34.59 -7.87
C ARG A 87 -0.61 -35.38 -8.33
N HIS A 88 -0.13 -36.30 -7.50
CA HIS A 88 0.88 -37.27 -7.94
C HIS A 88 0.69 -38.64 -7.27
N VAL A 89 -0.45 -39.29 -7.54
CA VAL A 89 -0.56 -40.75 -7.51
C VAL A 89 -1.59 -41.14 -8.58
N HIS A 90 -1.11 -41.58 -9.73
CA HIS A 90 -1.75 -42.58 -10.58
C HIS A 90 -0.75 -43.12 -11.60
#